data_AF-A0AAQ0LT89-F1
#
_entry.id   AF-A0AAQ0LT89-F1
#
_cell.length_a   1.000
_cell.length_b   1.000
_cell.length_c   1.000
_cell.angle_alpha   90.00
_cell.angle_beta   90.00
_cell.angle_gamma   90.00
#
_symmetry.space_group_name_H-M   'P 1'
#
loop_
_entity.id
_entity.type
_entity.pdbx_description
1 polymer ?
#
loop_
_entity_poly.entity_id
_entity_poly.type
_entity_poly.pdbx_seq_one_letter_code
_entity_poly.pdbx_strand_id
1 'polypeptide(L)' 'MMANHLTQRELAESIGMSEQAMSNKLRGLKNFTLRDVSRIADYFDVSTDFVLGREPLEVK' A
#
# COMPACT_ATOMS: atom_id res chain seq x y z
N MET A 1 8.39 -15.57 -3.56
CA MET A 1 6.92 -15.78 -3.60
C MET A 1 6.34 -15.38 -2.25
N MET A 2 5.93 -14.11 -2.11
CA MET A 2 5.32 -13.53 -0.91
C MET A 2 3.85 -13.98 -0.80
N ALA A 3 3.65 -15.23 -0.40
CA ALA A 3 2.31 -15.80 -0.27
C ALA A 3 1.66 -15.37 1.06
N ASN A 4 0.75 -14.40 0.96
CA ASN A 4 -0.67 -14.57 1.33
C ASN A 4 -1.23 -14.33 2.74
N HIS A 5 -0.61 -13.65 3.71
CA HIS A 5 -1.32 -13.37 4.99
C HIS A 5 -1.38 -11.89 5.44
N LEU A 6 -1.00 -10.92 4.61
CA LEU A 6 -1.17 -9.51 4.99
C LEU A 6 -2.61 -9.05 4.75
N THR A 7 -3.36 -8.87 5.82
CA THR A 7 -4.71 -8.29 5.78
C THR A 7 -4.66 -6.78 5.57
N GLN A 8 -5.75 -6.19 5.08
CA GLN A 8 -5.89 -4.73 4.97
C GLN A 8 -5.66 -4.05 6.33
N ARG A 9 -6.12 -4.68 7.41
CA ARG A 9 -5.95 -4.22 8.78
C ARG A 9 -4.48 -4.17 9.19
N GLU A 10 -3.74 -5.25 8.98
CA GLU A 10 -2.32 -5.33 9.36
C GLU A 10 -1.47 -4.34 8.56
N LEU A 11 -1.73 -4.18 7.26
CA LEU A 11 -1.06 -3.16 6.46
C LEU A 11 -1.40 -1.75 6.97
N ALA A 12 -2.68 -1.47 7.21
CA ALA A 12 -3.14 -0.18 7.73
C ALA A 12 -2.45 0.18 9.04
N GLU A 13 -2.45 -0.74 10.01
CA GLU A 13 -1.78 -0.58 11.30
C GLU A 13 -0.29 -0.33 11.13
N SER A 14 0.39 -1.10 10.28
CA SER A 14 1.83 -0.97 10.02
C SER A 14 2.23 0.37 9.41
N ILE A 15 1.36 0.97 8.60
CA ILE A 15 1.61 2.30 7.99
C ILE A 15 0.96 3.45 8.77
N GLY A 16 0.47 3.20 9.99
CA GLY A 16 -0.10 4.22 10.86
C GLY A 16 -1.41 4.83 10.35
N MET A 17 -2.26 4.02 9.71
CA MET A 17 -3.64 4.39 9.37
C MET A 17 -4.65 3.41 9.97
N SER A 18 -5.89 3.85 10.15
CA SER A 18 -6.96 2.92 10.55
C SER A 18 -7.36 2.01 9.38
N GLU A 19 -7.82 0.80 9.70
CA GLU A 19 -8.39 -0.12 8.70
C GLU A 19 -9.52 0.55 7.91
N GLN A 20 -10.40 1.32 8.57
CA GLN A 20 -11.46 2.06 7.90
C GLN A 20 -10.92 3.09 6.89
N ALA A 21 -9.83 3.78 7.22
CA ALA A 21 -9.19 4.73 6.31
C ALA A 21 -8.61 4.01 5.09
N MET A 22 -7.93 2.87 5.29
CA MET A 22 -7.45 2.01 4.21
C MET A 22 -8.61 1.54 3.32
N SER A 23 -9.67 1.02 3.94
CA SER A 23 -10.84 0.48 3.25
C SER A 23 -11.57 1.54 2.41
N ASN A 24 -11.71 2.76 2.94
CA ASN A 24 -12.27 3.89 2.18
C ASN A 24 -11.41 4.25 0.97
N LYS A 25 -10.08 4.16 1.08
CA LYS A 25 -9.17 4.44 -0.04
C LYS A 25 -9.21 3.36 -1.11
N LEU A 26 -9.20 2.09 -0.71
CA LEU A 26 -9.31 0.96 -1.64
C LEU A 26 -10.65 0.93 -2.40
N ARG A 27 -11.74 1.42 -1.78
CA ARG A 27 -13.05 1.58 -2.42
C ARG A 27 -13.19 2.86 -3.26
N GLY A 28 -12.16 3.71 -3.31
CA GLY A 28 -12.21 4.98 -4.04
C GLY A 28 -13.07 6.07 -3.37
N LEU A 29 -13.51 5.88 -2.13
CA LEU A 29 -14.26 6.90 -1.37
C LEU A 29 -13.36 8.05 -0.92
N LYS A 30 -12.05 7.80 -0.78
CA LYS A 30 -11.02 8.80 -0.54
C LYS A 30 -9.78 8.49 -1.38
N ASN A 31 -9.08 9.53 -1.82
CA ASN A 31 -7.82 9.33 -2.54
C ASN A 31 -6.69 8.95 -1.59
N PHE A 32 -5.70 8.23 -2.13
CA PHE A 32 -4.39 8.11 -1.50
C PHE A 32 -3.66 9.45 -1.58
N THR A 33 -3.01 9.83 -0.49
CA THR A 33 -2.09 10.97 -0.44
C THR A 33 -0.68 10.49 -0.75
N LEU A 34 0.22 11.41 -1.11
CA LEU A 34 1.63 11.07 -1.28
C LEU A 34 2.25 10.45 -0.01
N ARG A 35 1.81 10.89 1.18
CA ARG A 35 2.23 10.32 2.46
C ARG A 35 1.81 8.85 2.59
N ASP A 36 0.60 8.49 2.14
CA ASP A 36 0.15 7.10 2.18
C ASP A 36 1.01 6.24 1.25
N VAL A 37 1.24 6.72 0.03
CA VAL A 37 2.08 6.02 -0.97
C VAL A 37 3.51 5.84 -0.47
N SER A 38 4.11 6.90 0.09
CA SER A 38 5.46 6.84 0.69
C SER A 38 5.55 5.77 1.78
N ARG A 39 4.58 5.71 2.69
CA ARG A 39 4.62 4.72 3.78
C ARG A 39 4.39 3.29 3.30
N ILE A 40 3.57 3.10 2.28
CA ILE A 40 3.40 1.79 1.64
C ILE A 40 4.72 1.37 0.98
N ALA A 41 5.38 2.29 0.29
CA ALA A 41 6.66 2.06 -0.34
C ALA A 41 7.74 1.68 0.70
N ASP A 42 7.85 2.47 1.78
CA ASP A 42 8.76 2.20 2.90
C ASP A 42 8.50 0.84 3.56
N TYR A 43 7.21 0.47 3.74
CA TYR A 43 6.82 -0.81 4.35
C TYR A 43 7.24 -2.03 3.51
N PHE A 44 7.13 -1.93 2.19
CA PHE A 44 7.50 -3.01 1.27
C PHE A 44 8.96 -2.93 0.79
N ASP A 45 9.72 -1.92 1.24
CA ASP A 45 11.09 -1.63 0.78
C ASP A 45 11.18 -1.50 -0.74
N VAL A 46 10.26 -0.72 -1.33
CA VAL A 46 10.16 -0.45 -2.77
C VAL A 46 10.12 1.05 -3.05
N SER A 47 10.25 1.43 -4.32
CA SER A 47 10.05 2.82 -4.73
C SER A 47 8.57 3.21 -4.72
N THR A 48 8.28 4.51 -4.62
CA THR A 48 6.90 4.99 -4.80
C THR A 48 6.39 4.74 -6.23
N ASP A 49 7.28 4.70 -7.21
CA ASP A 49 6.90 4.44 -8.61
C ASP A 49 6.49 2.98 -8.81
N PHE A 50 7.08 2.03 -8.08
CA PHE A 50 6.60 0.66 -8.01
C PHE A 50 5.17 0.59 -7.45
N VAL A 51 4.89 1.27 -6.34
CA VAL A 51 3.54 1.33 -5.74
C VAL A 51 2.52 1.94 -6.70
N LEU A 52 2.93 2.93 -7.50
CA LEU A 52 2.10 3.61 -8.49
C LEU A 52 2.01 2.86 -9.83
N GLY A 53 2.69 1.72 -9.98
CA GLY A 53 2.69 0.94 -11.22
C GLY A 53 3.39 1.63 -12.40
N ARG A 54 4.35 2.52 -12.13
CA ARG A 54 5.16 3.21 -13.14
C ARG A 54 6.46 2.47 -13.45
N GLU A 55 6.83 1.51 -12.63
CA GLU A 55 7.90 0.56 -12.90
C GLU A 55 7.32 -0.76 -13.44
N PRO A 56 8.02 -1.45 -14.36
CA PRO A 56 7.61 -2.76 -14.82
C PRO A 56 7.52 -3.76 -13.67
N LEU A 57 6.45 -4.56 -13.63
CA LEU A 57 6.39 -5.69 -12.71
C LEU A 57 7.37 -6.77 -13.20
N GLU A 58 8.54 -6.87 -12.58
CA GLU A 58 9.43 -8.02 -12.78
C GLU A 58 8.81 -9.24 -12.09
N VAL A 59 8.00 -9.99 -12.83
CA VAL A 59 7.51 -11.30 -12.39
C VAL A 59 8.56 -12.32 -12.82
N LYS A 60 9.40 -12.77 -11.87
CA LYS A 60 10.27 -13.95 -12.06
C LYS A 60 9.49 -15.25 -11.96
#